data_AF-A0A2J7PRJ4-F1
#
_entry.id   AF-A0A2J7PRJ4-F1
#
_cell.length_a   1.000
_cell.length_b   1.000
_cell.length_c   1.000
_cell.angle_alpha   90.00
_cell.angle_beta   90.00
_cell.angle_gamma   90.00
#
_symmetry.space_group_name_H-M   'P 1'
#
loop_
_entity.id
_entity.type
_entity.pdbx_description
1 polymer ?
#
loop_
_entity_poly.entity_id
_entity_poly.type
_entity_poly.pdbx_seq_one_letter_code
_entity_poly.pdbx_strand_id
1 'polypeptide(L)'
;MPKVKCSNSMKLRGFIKEFGDKYFSTDGEILFCKMCEVKVTADKRFTVQQHCNTAKHRSCVNREITTESRHSPKSGNASEFSKDLCTMMVSSNIPLHKVDTPSFRNFLKKYTTHPIPTKSTLRKNYLTSCYDVTINKIRNCVGNNKIWVSIDKTTDEVVDL
;
A
#
# COMPACT_ATOMS: atom_id res chain seq x y z
N MET A 1 -20.60 -54.28 1.95
CA MET A 1 -20.52 -52.98 2.65
C MET A 1 -20.35 -51.88 1.61
N PRO A 2 -21.27 -50.92 1.44
CA PRO A 2 -21.09 -49.83 0.50
C PRO A 2 -20.00 -48.89 1.02
N LYS A 3 -18.98 -48.58 0.20
CA LYS A 3 -17.93 -47.62 0.54
C LYS A 3 -18.56 -46.25 0.75
N VAL A 4 -18.59 -45.78 2.00
CA VAL A 4 -19.05 -44.44 2.36
C VAL A 4 -18.24 -43.42 1.56
N LYS A 5 -18.88 -42.72 0.61
CA LYS A 5 -18.24 -41.63 -0.11
C LYS A 5 -17.86 -40.56 0.91
N CYS A 6 -16.56 -40.34 1.10
CA CYS A 6 -16.06 -39.21 1.87
C CYS A 6 -16.64 -37.95 1.23
N SER A 7 -17.46 -37.19 1.97
CA SER A 7 -18.11 -35.98 1.49
C SER A 7 -17.09 -35.05 0.82
N ASN A 8 -17.41 -34.49 -0.35
CA ASN A 8 -16.55 -33.55 -1.08
C ASN A 8 -16.05 -32.41 -0.16
N SER A 9 -16.88 -31.99 0.79
CA SER A 9 -16.51 -31.01 1.81
C SER A 9 -15.31 -31.43 2.66
N MET A 10 -15.20 -32.71 3.05
CA MET A 10 -14.05 -33.22 3.81
C MET A 10 -12.76 -33.19 2.98
N LYS A 11 -12.86 -33.49 1.68
CA LYS A 11 -11.72 -33.41 0.75
C LYS A 11 -11.24 -31.98 0.55
N LEU A 12 -12.16 -31.03 0.37
CA LEU A 12 -11.83 -29.60 0.23
C LEU A 12 -11.18 -29.04 1.50
N ARG A 13 -11.70 -29.40 2.67
CA ARG A 13 -11.08 -29.07 3.96
C ARG A 13 -9.69 -29.69 4.11
N GLY A 14 -9.46 -30.87 3.56
CA GLY A 14 -8.14 -31.50 3.48
C GLY A 14 -7.13 -30.64 2.72
N PHE A 15 -7.51 -30.10 1.56
CA PHE A 15 -6.65 -29.19 0.80
C PHE A 15 -6.40 -27.86 1.51
N ILE A 16 -7.39 -27.32 2.23
CA ILE A 16 -7.19 -26.09 3.03
C ILE A 16 -6.15 -26.35 4.13
N LYS A 17 -6.21 -27.50 4.81
CA LYS A 17 -5.21 -27.87 5.83
C LYS A 17 -3.82 -28.09 5.24
N GLU A 18 -3.74 -28.69 4.05
CA GLU A 18 -2.47 -28.99 3.38
C GLU A 18 -1.79 -27.75 2.80
N PHE A 19 -2.53 -26.94 2.05
CA PHE A 19 -2.00 -25.81 1.29
C PHE A 19 -2.09 -24.48 2.04
N GLY A 20 -2.88 -24.40 3.12
CA GLY A 20 -2.98 -23.26 4.02
C GLY A 20 -4.31 -22.51 3.91
N ASP A 21 -4.96 -22.31 5.05
CA ASP A 21 -6.21 -21.55 5.18
C ASP A 21 -6.04 -20.05 4.86
N LYS A 22 -4.82 -19.54 4.92
CA LYS A 22 -4.51 -18.19 4.44
C LYS A 22 -4.81 -18.02 2.95
N TYR A 23 -4.58 -19.06 2.14
CA TYR A 23 -4.63 -18.95 0.68
C TYR A 23 -5.93 -19.48 0.08
N PHE A 24 -6.60 -20.40 0.76
CA PHE A 24 -7.77 -21.11 0.25
C PHE A 24 -8.98 -21.01 1.18
N SER A 25 -10.19 -20.96 0.62
CA SER A 25 -11.47 -21.11 1.32
C SER A 25 -12.37 -22.10 0.59
N THR A 26 -13.40 -22.58 1.28
CA THR A 26 -14.43 -23.44 0.72
C THR A 26 -15.78 -23.17 1.36
N ASP A 27 -16.83 -23.25 0.56
CA ASP A 27 -18.24 -23.30 0.98
C ASP A 27 -18.75 -24.74 1.12
N GLY A 28 -17.90 -25.74 0.86
CA GLY A 28 -18.25 -27.16 0.86
C GLY A 28 -18.45 -27.74 -0.54
N GLU A 29 -18.53 -26.90 -1.57
CA GLU A 29 -18.70 -27.32 -2.97
C GLU A 29 -17.50 -26.92 -3.84
N ILE A 30 -16.92 -25.74 -3.61
CA ILE A 30 -15.79 -25.23 -4.39
C ILE A 30 -14.56 -24.97 -3.51
N LEU A 31 -13.37 -25.14 -4.10
CA LEU A 31 -12.14 -24.60 -3.54
C LEU A 31 -11.90 -23.23 -4.18
N PHE A 32 -11.82 -22.18 -3.37
CA PHE A 32 -11.59 -20.82 -3.83
C PHE A 32 -10.21 -20.34 -3.38
N CYS A 33 -9.43 -19.77 -4.28
CA CYS A 33 -8.17 -19.13 -3.93
C CYS A 33 -8.40 -17.66 -3.62
N LYS A 34 -8.20 -17.27 -2.36
CA LYS A 34 -8.34 -15.89 -1.86
C LYS A 34 -7.36 -14.94 -2.57
N MET A 35 -6.16 -15.43 -2.89
CA MET A 35 -5.08 -14.66 -3.53
C MET A 35 -5.33 -14.35 -5.01
N CYS A 36 -5.91 -15.31 -5.72
CA CYS A 36 -6.08 -15.24 -7.16
C CYS A 36 -7.51 -14.84 -7.57
N GLU A 37 -8.43 -14.79 -6.60
CA GLU A 37 -9.86 -14.55 -6.74
C GLU A 37 -10.52 -15.47 -7.78
N VAL A 38 -10.11 -16.74 -7.79
CA VAL A 38 -10.62 -17.75 -8.74
C VAL A 38 -10.97 -19.05 -8.05
N LYS A 39 -11.95 -19.74 -8.63
CA LYS A 39 -12.25 -21.14 -8.34
C LYS A 39 -11.06 -22.01 -8.81
N VAL A 40 -10.64 -22.92 -7.95
CA VAL A 40 -9.55 -23.88 -8.22
C VAL A 40 -10.14 -25.28 -8.30
N THR A 41 -9.79 -26.00 -9.36
CA THR A 41 -10.20 -27.40 -9.55
C THR A 41 -9.52 -28.27 -8.49
N ALA A 42 -10.33 -28.92 -7.65
CA ALA A 42 -9.87 -29.72 -6.50
C ALA A 42 -10.11 -31.23 -6.68
N ASP A 43 -10.09 -31.71 -7.94
CA ASP A 43 -10.29 -33.12 -8.24
C ASP A 43 -9.10 -33.98 -7.82
N LYS A 44 -7.89 -33.44 -7.94
CA LYS A 44 -6.65 -34.12 -7.57
C LYS A 44 -5.73 -33.15 -6.84
N ARG A 45 -4.91 -33.66 -5.92
CA ARG A 45 -3.88 -32.86 -5.23
C ARG A 45 -2.98 -32.09 -6.19
N PHE A 46 -2.62 -32.73 -7.32
CA PHE A 46 -1.74 -32.14 -8.33
C PHE A 46 -2.31 -30.86 -8.97
N THR A 47 -3.63 -30.74 -9.15
CA THR A 47 -4.22 -29.54 -9.77
C THR A 47 -4.15 -28.34 -8.84
N VAL A 48 -4.31 -28.57 -7.53
CA VAL A 48 -4.13 -27.53 -6.50
C VAL A 48 -2.66 -27.13 -6.41
N GLN A 49 -1.74 -28.09 -6.41
CA GLN A 49 -0.31 -27.83 -6.43
C GLN A 49 0.12 -27.03 -7.68
N GLN A 50 -0.42 -27.36 -8.85
CA GLN A 50 -0.14 -26.65 -10.09
C GLN A 50 -0.62 -25.21 -10.01
N HIS A 51 -1.81 -24.96 -9.48
CA HIS A 51 -2.32 -23.61 -9.23
C HIS A 51 -1.34 -22.80 -8.36
N CYS A 52 -0.86 -23.37 -7.24
CA CYS A 52 0.13 -22.71 -6.36
C CYS A 52 1.43 -22.38 -7.08
N ASN A 53 1.80 -23.18 -8.08
CA ASN A 53 3.01 -22.99 -8.88
C ASN A 53 2.84 -22.00 -10.04
N THR A 54 1.64 -21.53 -10.33
CA THR A 54 1.42 -20.55 -11.40
C THR A 54 2.09 -19.21 -11.08
N ALA A 55 2.55 -18.50 -12.12
CA ALA A 55 3.13 -17.17 -11.97
C ALA A 55 2.15 -16.18 -11.33
N LYS A 56 0.85 -16.28 -11.65
CA LYS A 56 -0.21 -15.47 -11.04
C LYS A 56 -0.28 -15.67 -9.53
N HIS A 57 -0.35 -16.92 -9.07
CA HIS A 57 -0.40 -17.23 -7.65
C HIS A 57 0.86 -16.78 -6.92
N ARG A 58 2.05 -17.10 -7.45
CA ARG A 58 3.33 -16.67 -6.87
C ARG A 58 3.45 -15.15 -6.78
N SER A 59 2.98 -14.42 -7.79
CA SER A 59 2.96 -12.96 -7.79
C SER A 59 2.01 -12.40 -6.72
N CYS A 60 0.79 -12.94 -6.59
CA CYS A 60 -0.17 -12.50 -5.56
C CYS A 60 0.34 -12.79 -4.15
N VAL A 61 0.91 -13.98 -3.91
CA VAL A 61 1.49 -14.35 -2.61
C VAL A 61 2.68 -13.44 -2.26
N ASN A 62 3.57 -13.15 -3.22
CA ASN A 62 4.67 -12.22 -3.00
C ASN A 62 4.18 -10.79 -2.71
N ARG A 63 3.10 -10.34 -3.37
CA ARG A 63 2.41 -9.08 -3.04
C ARG A 63 1.93 -9.08 -1.59
N GLU A 64 1.35 -10.19 -1.13
CA GLU A 64 0.89 -10.31 0.25
C GLU A 64 2.03 -10.36 1.29
N ILE A 65 3.14 -11.04 0.99
CA ILE A 65 4.34 -11.06 1.86
C ILE A 65 4.95 -9.65 1.95
N THR A 66 4.98 -8.89 0.85
CA THR A 66 5.36 -7.46 0.90
C THR A 66 4.34 -6.59 1.63
N THR A 67 3.08 -7.02 1.78
CA THR A 67 2.10 -6.33 2.63
C THR A 67 2.08 -6.80 4.09
N GLU A 68 2.57 -8.00 4.43
CA GLU A 68 2.73 -8.42 5.84
C GLU A 68 3.98 -7.80 6.50
N SER A 69 4.98 -7.38 5.71
CA SER A 69 5.98 -6.38 6.17
C SER A 69 5.43 -4.94 6.13
N ARG A 70 4.25 -4.71 5.55
CA ARG A 70 3.45 -3.48 5.68
C ARG A 70 2.23 -3.71 6.57
N HIS A 71 2.43 -4.35 7.72
CA HIS A 71 1.61 -4.02 8.88
C HIS A 71 1.80 -2.53 9.19
N SER A 72 1.07 -1.68 8.47
CA SER A 72 0.56 -0.46 9.07
C SER A 72 -0.28 -0.92 10.25
N PRO A 73 0.09 -0.60 11.50
CA PRO A 73 -0.82 -0.82 12.58
C PRO A 73 -2.03 0.07 12.29
N LYS A 74 -3.19 -0.56 12.08
CA LYS A 74 -4.45 0.06 12.46
C LYS A 74 -4.43 0.14 13.99
N SER A 75 -3.75 1.16 14.50
CA SER A 75 -3.85 1.62 15.88
C SER A 75 -3.49 3.10 15.87
N GLY A 76 -4.36 3.90 16.49
CA GLY A 76 -4.40 5.36 16.39
C GLY A 76 -3.07 6.03 16.70
N ASN A 77 -2.88 7.22 16.11
CA ASN A 77 -1.81 8.21 16.32
C ASN A 77 -0.67 8.23 15.28
N ALA A 78 -0.60 7.30 14.32
CA ALA A 78 0.44 7.31 13.27
C ALA A 78 0.10 8.14 11.99
N SER A 79 -1.09 8.76 11.90
CA SER A 79 -1.47 9.61 10.75
C SER A 79 -1.26 11.10 10.99
N GLU A 80 -1.53 11.60 12.20
CA GLU A 80 -1.45 13.02 12.53
C GLU A 80 -0.01 13.52 12.55
N PHE A 81 0.89 12.83 13.27
CA PHE A 81 2.33 13.13 13.23
C PHE A 81 2.89 13.16 11.80
N SER A 82 2.52 12.17 10.99
CA SER A 82 2.99 12.10 9.59
C SER A 82 2.45 13.25 8.74
N LYS A 83 1.19 13.64 8.96
CA LYS A 83 0.54 14.75 8.27
C LYS A 83 1.15 16.10 8.69
N ASP A 84 1.40 16.30 9.99
CA ASP A 84 2.00 17.51 10.53
C ASP A 84 3.45 17.65 10.08
N LEU A 85 4.21 16.55 10.11
CA LEU A 85 5.56 16.51 9.57
C LEU A 85 5.57 16.87 8.08
N CYS A 86 4.65 16.30 7.28
CA CYS A 86 4.52 16.64 5.87
C CYS A 86 4.20 18.13 5.67
N THR A 87 3.24 18.65 6.43
CA THR A 87 2.76 20.03 6.34
C THR A 87 3.86 21.01 6.71
N MET A 88 4.58 20.75 7.80
CA MET A 88 5.74 21.54 8.22
C MET A 88 6.83 21.54 7.15
N MET A 89 7.22 20.37 6.63
CA MET A 89 8.27 20.29 5.61
C MET A 89 7.90 21.08 4.35
N VAL A 90 6.67 20.95 3.85
CA VAL A 90 6.20 21.69 2.68
C VAL A 90 6.15 23.19 2.95
N SER A 91 5.59 23.60 4.10
CA SER A 91 5.45 25.02 4.47
C SER A 91 6.80 25.70 4.71
N SER A 92 7.81 24.94 5.17
CA SER A 92 9.18 25.42 5.37
C SER A 92 10.07 25.25 4.13
N ASN A 93 9.51 24.88 2.97
CA ASN A 93 10.25 24.61 1.73
C ASN A 93 11.37 23.57 1.90
N ILE A 94 11.15 22.57 2.74
CA ILE A 94 12.07 21.45 2.99
C ILE A 94 11.71 20.30 2.04
N PRO A 95 12.62 19.88 1.15
CA PRO A 95 12.35 18.76 0.25
C PRO A 95 12.06 17.45 1.01
N LEU A 96 10.97 16.77 0.64
CA LEU A 96 10.54 15.55 1.33
C LEU A 96 11.58 14.42 1.33
N HIS A 97 12.49 14.38 0.36
CA HIS A 97 13.56 13.38 0.34
C HIS A 97 14.52 13.51 1.53
N LYS A 98 14.57 14.67 2.21
CA LYS A 98 15.41 14.88 3.40
C LYS A 98 14.98 14.01 4.58
N VAL A 99 13.71 13.57 4.65
CA VAL A 99 13.23 12.70 5.72
C VAL A 99 13.92 11.33 5.74
N ASP A 100 14.38 10.86 4.57
CA ASP A 100 15.06 9.58 4.44
C ASP A 100 16.57 9.68 4.77
N THR A 101 17.11 10.89 4.97
CA THR A 101 18.53 11.05 5.31
C THR A 101 18.81 10.54 6.72
N PRO A 102 19.93 9.83 6.96
CA PRO A 102 20.21 9.24 8.27
C PRO A 102 20.25 10.24 9.42
N SER A 103 20.86 11.42 9.20
CA SER A 103 20.94 12.47 10.22
C SER A 103 19.56 12.99 10.63
N PHE A 104 18.72 13.34 9.66
CA PHE A 104 17.35 13.81 9.89
C PHE A 104 16.51 12.73 10.58
N ARG A 105 16.60 11.50 10.08
CA ARG A 105 15.82 10.37 10.60
C ARG A 105 16.26 9.97 12.02
N ASN A 106 17.55 9.98 12.30
CA ASN A 106 18.08 9.68 13.64
C ASN A 106 17.69 10.77 14.64
N PHE A 107 17.72 12.04 14.22
CA PHE A 107 17.22 13.15 15.03
C PHE A 107 15.74 12.93 15.41
N LEU A 108 14.86 12.67 14.43
CA LEU A 108 13.45 12.44 14.72
C LEU A 108 13.23 11.21 15.61
N LYS A 109 13.94 10.10 15.36
CA LYS A 109 13.87 8.91 16.21
C LYS A 109 14.32 9.16 17.65
N LYS A 110 15.29 10.05 17.86
CA LYS A 110 15.80 10.39 19.19
C LYS A 110 14.75 11.13 20.03
N TYR A 111 13.99 12.01 19.40
CA TYR A 111 13.08 12.92 20.10
C TYR A 111 11.60 12.57 19.96
N THR A 112 11.25 11.55 19.17
CA THR A 112 9.86 11.15 18.95
C THR A 112 9.70 9.64 19.15
N THR A 113 8.55 9.24 19.70
CA THR A 113 8.15 7.83 19.82
C THR A 113 7.37 7.34 18.59
N HIS A 114 7.08 8.24 17.65
CA HIS A 114 6.30 7.93 16.46
C HIS A 114 7.13 7.22 15.39
N PRO A 115 6.50 6.32 14.60
CA PRO A 115 7.16 5.75 13.44
C PRO A 115 7.42 6.84 12.40
N ILE A 116 8.69 7.02 12.02
CA ILE A 116 9.07 8.05 11.05
C ILE A 116 8.65 7.62 9.63
N PRO A 117 7.80 8.40 8.95
CA PRO A 117 7.37 8.08 7.58
C PRO A 117 8.52 8.22 6.60
N THR A 118 8.45 7.45 5.51
CA THR A 118 9.40 7.58 4.39
C THR A 118 8.95 8.68 3.42
N LYS A 119 9.85 9.17 2.55
CA LYS A 119 9.47 10.13 1.49
C LYS A 119 8.28 9.63 0.65
N SER A 120 8.22 8.33 0.38
CA SER A 120 7.15 7.70 -0.40
C SER A 120 5.81 7.78 0.33
N THR A 121 5.82 7.55 1.64
CA THR A 121 4.64 7.67 2.50
C THR A 121 4.14 9.12 2.52
N LEU A 122 5.04 10.09 2.71
CA LEU A 122 4.70 11.52 2.71
C LEU A 122 4.08 11.95 1.37
N ARG A 123 4.72 11.58 0.26
CA ARG A 123 4.27 11.96 -1.09
C ARG A 123 2.92 11.34 -1.47
N LYS A 124 2.68 10.06 -1.14
CA LYS A 124 1.47 9.35 -1.58
C LYS A 124 0.24 9.66 -0.73
N ASN A 125 0.42 9.84 0.58
CA ASN A 125 -0.70 9.83 1.51
C ASN A 125 -1.06 11.23 2.03
N TYR A 126 -0.10 12.16 2.04
CA TYR A 126 -0.28 13.44 2.75
C TYR A 126 -0.09 14.67 1.86
N LEU A 127 0.83 14.62 0.88
CA LEU A 127 1.16 15.76 0.03
C LEU A 127 -0.05 16.36 -0.71
N THR A 128 -0.94 15.52 -1.24
CA THR A 128 -2.16 15.98 -1.92
C THR A 128 -3.03 16.83 -1.00
N SER A 129 -3.20 16.41 0.26
CA SER A 129 -3.99 17.18 1.22
C SER A 129 -3.38 18.55 1.54
N CYS A 130 -2.05 18.65 1.61
CA CYS A 130 -1.35 19.92 1.81
C CYS A 130 -1.56 20.87 0.62
N TYR A 131 -1.54 20.34 -0.60
CA TYR A 131 -1.82 21.09 -1.82
C TYR A 131 -3.25 21.60 -1.82
N ASP A 132 -4.24 20.74 -1.56
CA ASP A 132 -5.66 21.12 -1.56
C ASP A 132 -5.97 22.20 -0.54
N VAL A 133 -5.41 22.09 0.67
CA VAL A 133 -5.55 23.13 1.70
C VAL A 133 -4.97 24.46 1.22
N THR A 134 -3.78 24.44 0.60
CA THR A 134 -3.12 25.64 0.09
C THR A 134 -3.89 26.27 -1.07
N ILE A 135 -4.37 25.45 -2.02
CA ILE A 135 -5.12 25.95 -3.17
C ILE A 135 -6.46 26.54 -2.74
N ASN A 136 -7.12 25.95 -1.75
CA ASN A 136 -8.36 26.49 -1.20
C ASN A 136 -8.11 27.82 -0.46
N LYS A 137 -7.01 27.96 0.28
CA LYS A 137 -6.60 29.25 0.86
C LYS A 137 -6.39 30.31 -0.22
N ILE A 138 -5.71 29.97 -1.31
CA ILE A 138 -5.48 30.89 -2.44
C ILE A 138 -6.82 31.27 -3.07
N ARG A 139 -7.69 30.31 -3.37
CA ARG A 139 -9.03 30.56 -3.94
C ARG A 139 -9.87 31.47 -3.04
N ASN A 140 -9.85 31.23 -1.73
CA ASN A 140 -10.57 32.06 -0.77
C ASN A 140 -10.00 33.48 -0.69
N CYS A 141 -8.68 33.63 -0.77
CA CYS A 141 -8.00 34.93 -0.78
C CYS A 141 -8.32 35.73 -2.04
N VAL A 142 -8.30 35.07 -3.21
CA VAL A 142 -8.65 35.69 -4.49
C VAL A 142 -10.14 36.01 -4.55
N GLY A 143 -11.01 35.13 -4.04
CA GLY A 143 -12.45 35.34 -4.00
C GLY A 143 -13.03 35.69 -5.37
N ASN A 144 -13.79 36.79 -5.43
CA ASN A 144 -14.39 37.33 -6.66
C ASN A 144 -13.57 38.47 -7.30
N ASN A 145 -12.29 38.60 -6.93
CA ASN A 145 -11.44 39.67 -7.45
C ASN A 145 -10.98 39.38 -8.89
N LYS A 146 -10.68 40.45 -9.64
CA LYS A 146 -10.11 40.34 -10.99
C LYS A 146 -8.68 39.79 -10.89
N ILE A 147 -8.35 38.81 -11.74
CA ILE A 147 -7.02 38.20 -11.81
C ILE A 147 -6.31 38.75 -13.04
N TRP A 148 -5.04 39.14 -12.88
CA TRP A 148 -4.13 39.42 -13.99
C TRP A 148 -3.05 38.34 -14.03
N VAL A 149 -2.79 37.81 -15.22
CA VAL A 149 -1.81 36.74 -15.45
C VAL A 149 -0.75 37.27 -16.41
N SER A 150 0.50 37.29 -15.97
CA SER A 150 1.67 37.45 -16.84
C SER A 150 2.37 36.11 -16.99
N ILE A 151 2.99 35.92 -18.16
CA ILE A 151 3.75 34.72 -18.50
C ILE A 151 5.15 35.18 -18.84
N ASP A 152 6.12 34.74 -18.05
CA ASP A 152 7.55 34.93 -18.33
C ASP A 152 8.14 33.62 -18.84
N LYS A 153 9.02 33.71 -19.85
CA LYS A 153 9.67 32.54 -20.46
C LYS A 153 11.16 32.62 -20.18
N THR A 154 11.61 31.90 -19.16
CA THR A 154 13.02 31.65 -18.91
C THR A 154 13.48 30.44 -19.75
N THR A 155 14.71 30.50 -20.25
CA THR A 155 15.36 29.36 -20.91
C THR A 155 16.58 29.02 -20.07
N ASP A 156 16.74 27.76 -19.69
CA ASP A 156 17.94 27.32 -18.98
C ASP A 156 19.15 27.50 -19.92
N GLU A 157 20.18 28.20 -19.46
CA GLU A 157 21.43 28.27 -20.21
C GLU A 157 22.07 26.89 -20.19
N VAL A 158 22.30 26.32 -21.38
CA VAL A 158 23.06 25.08 -21.52
C VAL A 158 24.51 25.43 -21.21
N VAL A 159 24.95 25.15 -19.99
CA VAL A 159 26.36 25.18 -19.65
C VAL A 159 26.96 23.87 -20.17
N ASP A 160 27.53 23.92 -21.37
CA ASP A 160 28.39 22.85 -21.87
C ASP A 160 29.62 22.76 -20.95
N LEU A 161 29.75 21.63 -20.24
CA LEU A 161 30.88 21.28 -19.38
C LEU A 161 31.99 20.61 -20.18
#